data_AF-A0AAN6E6Y9-F1
#
_entry.id   AF-A0AAN6E6Y9-F1
#
_cell.length_a   1.000
_cell.length_b   1.000
_cell.length_c   1.000
_cell.angle_alpha   90.00
_cell.angle_beta   90.00
_cell.angle_gamma   90.00
#
_symmetry.space_group_name_H-M   'P 1'
#
loop_
_entity.id
_entity.type
_entity.pdbx_description
1 polymer ?
#
loop_
_entity_poly.entity_id
_entity_poly.type
_entity_poly.pdbx_seq_one_letter_code
_entity_poly.pdbx_strand_id
1 'polypeptide(L)'
;MDITILAKAAGLASSGVFAGYTWALSHAAVPIILLAPEALLAKQWREQYLCGFYISRPLCLINGLSFGYLAYLHDESTLLRYLYVIAAITNASGVPYALTFLRRTNGALARRAHRLAGPGINVMALTYAFNEKRSVELDAKYSTVELVRRWQWHNSVRTAVLILGTIVGAAAVAMDS
;
A
#
# COMPACT_ATOMS: atom_id res chain seq x y z
N MET A 1 19.51 -24.23 -4.66
CA MET A 1 19.49 -22.85 -4.14
C MET A 1 18.89 -22.92 -2.75
N ASP A 2 19.62 -22.46 -1.74
CA ASP A 2 19.16 -22.46 -0.35
C ASP A 2 17.89 -21.60 -0.24
N ILE A 3 16.84 -22.16 0.38
CA ILE A 3 15.55 -21.49 0.60
C ILE A 3 15.73 -20.19 1.40
N THR A 4 16.77 -20.12 2.25
CA THR A 4 17.17 -18.93 3.00
C THR A 4 17.60 -17.81 2.07
N ILE A 5 18.45 -18.10 1.08
CA ILE A 5 18.91 -17.12 0.09
C ILE A 5 17.72 -16.61 -0.74
N LEU A 6 16.82 -17.51 -1.12
CA LEU A 6 15.60 -17.13 -1.85
C LEU A 6 14.71 -16.21 -1.01
N ALA A 7 14.51 -16.50 0.29
CA ALA A 7 13.74 -15.65 1.19
C ALA A 7 14.38 -14.27 1.38
N LYS A 8 15.71 -14.20 1.58
CA LYS A 8 16.45 -12.93 1.67
C LYS A 8 16.26 -12.09 0.41
N ALA A 9 16.48 -12.68 -0.77
CA ALA A 9 16.34 -11.98 -2.04
C ALA A 9 14.89 -11.54 -2.33
N ALA A 10 13.92 -12.44 -2.13
CA ALA A 10 12.50 -12.15 -2.37
C ALA A 10 11.97 -11.08 -1.42
N GLY A 11 12.31 -11.15 -0.13
CA GLY A 11 11.92 -10.15 0.86
C GLY A 11 12.47 -8.76 0.54
N LEU A 12 13.75 -8.64 0.21
CA LEU A 12 14.35 -7.34 -0.14
C LEU A 12 13.82 -6.77 -1.45
N ALA A 13 13.73 -7.58 -2.50
CA ALA A 13 13.22 -7.11 -3.79
C ALA A 13 11.76 -6.66 -3.69
N SER A 14 10.89 -7.48 -3.07
CA SER A 14 9.47 -7.18 -2.98
C SER A 14 9.14 -6.01 -2.04
N SER A 15 9.86 -5.84 -0.93
CA SER A 15 9.71 -4.69 -0.02
C SER A 15 10.17 -3.39 -0.69
N GLY A 16 11.34 -3.40 -1.34
CA GLY A 16 11.85 -2.26 -2.08
C GLY A 16 10.92 -1.81 -3.20
N VAL A 17 10.41 -2.76 -4.01
CA VAL A 17 9.42 -2.45 -5.06
C VAL A 17 8.14 -1.88 -4.46
N PHE A 18 7.63 -2.44 -3.37
CA PHE A 18 6.36 -1.97 -2.79
C PHE A 18 6.48 -0.58 -2.15
N ALA A 19 7.57 -0.33 -1.42
CA ALA A 19 7.90 0.98 -0.86
C ALA A 19 8.08 2.02 -1.97
N GLY A 20 8.87 1.68 -3.00
CA GLY A 20 9.12 2.54 -4.16
C GLY A 20 7.85 2.87 -4.93
N TYR A 21 6.99 1.89 -5.21
CA TYR A 21 5.71 2.10 -5.87
C TYR A 21 4.80 3.04 -5.07
N THR A 22 4.67 2.82 -3.75
CA THR A 22 3.82 3.66 -2.92
C THR A 22 4.36 5.09 -2.81
N TRP A 23 5.69 5.23 -2.74
CA TRP A 23 6.33 6.54 -2.77
C TRP A 23 6.07 7.27 -4.10
N ALA A 24 6.31 6.60 -5.23
CA ALA A 24 6.13 7.16 -6.57
C ALA A 24 4.67 7.54 -6.82
N LEU A 25 3.73 6.72 -6.32
CA LEU A 25 2.32 7.07 -6.33
C LEU A 25 2.07 8.44 -5.68
N SER A 26 2.52 8.62 -4.43
CA SER A 26 2.24 9.84 -3.68
C SER A 26 3.01 11.07 -4.18
N HIS A 27 4.24 10.91 -4.64
CA HIS A 27 5.14 12.05 -4.89
C HIS A 27 5.42 12.31 -6.36
N ALA A 28 5.20 11.34 -7.25
CA ALA A 28 5.34 11.52 -8.69
C ALA A 28 3.98 11.53 -9.40
N ALA A 29 3.11 10.55 -9.12
CA ALA A 29 1.84 10.42 -9.85
C ALA A 29 0.76 11.40 -9.38
N VAL A 30 0.50 11.50 -8.06
CA VAL A 30 -0.57 12.37 -7.53
C VAL A 30 -0.44 13.83 -7.96
N PRO A 31 0.74 14.49 -7.90
CA PRO A 31 0.86 15.88 -8.33
C PRO A 31 0.36 16.11 -9.76
N ILE A 32 0.62 15.17 -10.67
CA ILE A 32 0.17 15.24 -12.06
C ILE A 32 -1.33 14.97 -12.18
N ILE A 33 -1.86 13.98 -11.44
CA ILE A 33 -3.31 13.69 -11.38
C ILE A 33 -4.09 14.95 -10.97
N LEU A 34 -3.59 15.71 -10.01
CA LEU A 34 -4.25 16.91 -9.48
C LEU A 34 -4.34 18.07 -10.49
N LEU A 35 -3.61 18.03 -11.60
CA LEU A 35 -3.69 19.05 -12.65
C LEU A 35 -4.85 18.80 -13.63
N ALA A 36 -5.44 17.60 -13.62
CA ALA A 36 -6.49 17.24 -14.55
C ALA A 36 -7.87 17.86 -14.18
N PRO A 37 -8.75 18.11 -15.17
CA PRO A 37 -10.15 18.43 -14.90
C PRO A 37 -10.82 17.35 -14.05
N GLU A 38 -11.81 17.71 -13.23
CA GLU A 38 -12.31 16.87 -12.14
C GLU A 38 -12.71 15.45 -12.56
N ALA A 39 -13.42 15.30 -13.69
CA ALA A 39 -13.81 14.00 -14.21
C ALA A 39 -12.61 13.13 -14.63
N LEU A 40 -11.60 13.74 -15.27
CA LEU A 40 -10.38 13.05 -15.66
C LEU A 40 -9.52 12.71 -14.44
N LEU A 41 -9.42 13.63 -13.47
CA LEU A 41 -8.76 13.41 -12.19
C LEU A 41 -9.36 12.18 -11.48
N ALA A 42 -10.69 12.12 -11.36
CA ALA A 42 -11.37 10.99 -10.72
C ALA A 42 -11.14 9.67 -11.47
N LYS A 43 -11.11 9.71 -12.82
CA LYS A 43 -10.76 8.57 -13.66
C LYS A 43 -9.32 8.12 -13.42
N GLN A 44 -8.35 9.02 -13.48
CA GLN A 44 -6.93 8.72 -13.28
C GLN A 44 -6.65 8.17 -11.88
N TRP A 45 -7.30 8.73 -10.84
CA TRP A 45 -7.24 8.17 -9.50
C TRP A 45 -7.73 6.71 -9.48
N ARG A 46 -8.86 6.40 -10.12
CA ARG A 46 -9.42 5.04 -10.16
C ARG A 46 -8.43 4.06 -10.78
N GLU A 47 -7.91 4.39 -11.96
CA GLU A 47 -6.95 3.50 -12.65
C GLU A 47 -5.69 3.29 -11.80
N GLN A 48 -5.15 4.37 -11.23
CA GLN A 48 -3.96 4.30 -10.39
C GLN A 48 -4.21 3.49 -9.09
N TYR A 49 -5.39 3.62 -8.49
CA TYR A 49 -5.79 2.85 -7.32
C TYR A 49 -5.90 1.35 -7.64
N LEU A 50 -6.45 1.00 -8.81
CA LEU A 50 -6.53 -0.39 -9.27
C LEU A 50 -5.13 -0.98 -9.51
N CYS A 51 -4.23 -0.25 -10.17
CA CYS A 51 -2.83 -0.68 -10.31
C CYS A 51 -2.20 -0.97 -8.93
N GLY A 52 -2.40 -0.06 -7.97
CA GLY A 52 -1.88 -0.25 -6.61
C GLY A 52 -2.51 -1.44 -5.88
N PHE A 53 -3.79 -1.71 -6.11
CA PHE A 53 -4.49 -2.85 -5.52
C PHE A 53 -3.91 -4.19 -6.02
N TYR A 54 -3.64 -4.32 -7.32
CA TYR A 54 -3.09 -5.54 -7.89
C TYR A 54 -1.60 -5.74 -7.57
N ILE A 55 -0.82 -4.66 -7.47
CA ILE A 55 0.61 -4.72 -7.12
C ILE A 55 0.80 -5.00 -5.62
N SER A 56 0.08 -4.31 -4.75
CA SER A 56 0.36 -4.35 -3.31
C SER A 56 0.09 -5.70 -2.65
N ARG A 57 -0.94 -6.43 -3.07
CA ARG A 57 -1.36 -7.69 -2.45
C ARG A 57 -0.32 -8.81 -2.55
N PRO A 58 0.19 -9.18 -3.74
CA PRO A 58 1.23 -10.19 -3.85
C PRO A 58 2.51 -9.75 -3.14
N LEU A 59 2.89 -8.47 -3.22
CA LEU A 59 4.09 -7.97 -2.53
C LEU A 59 3.95 -8.03 -1.00
N CYS A 60 2.79 -7.68 -0.43
CA CYS A 60 2.54 -7.85 1.01
C CYS A 60 2.68 -9.32 1.44
N LEU A 61 2.16 -10.26 0.64
CA LEU A 61 2.24 -11.67 0.92
C LEU A 61 3.68 -12.18 0.85
N ILE A 62 4.41 -11.86 -0.21
CA ILE A 62 5.82 -12.25 -0.39
C ILE A 62 6.66 -11.69 0.75
N ASN A 63 6.47 -10.41 1.11
CA ASN A 63 7.19 -9.79 2.22
C ASN A 63 6.93 -10.47 3.57
N GLY A 64 5.65 -10.67 3.89
CA GLY A 64 5.25 -11.29 5.15
C GLY A 64 5.78 -12.72 5.28
N LEU A 65 5.68 -13.51 4.20
CA LEU A 65 6.20 -14.89 4.19
C LEU A 65 7.73 -14.94 4.22
N SER A 66 8.41 -14.09 3.46
CA SER A 66 9.88 -14.11 3.37
C SER A 66 10.52 -13.69 4.69
N PHE A 67 10.17 -12.53 5.23
CA PHE A 67 10.72 -12.08 6.51
C PHE A 67 10.18 -12.87 7.70
N GLY A 68 8.92 -13.34 7.64
CA GLY A 68 8.36 -14.22 8.66
C GLY A 68 9.08 -15.57 8.73
N TYR A 69 9.42 -16.14 7.57
CA TYR A 69 10.25 -17.35 7.49
C TYR A 69 11.65 -17.11 8.06
N LEU A 70 12.32 -16.02 7.67
CA LEU A 70 13.64 -15.68 8.21
C LEU A 70 13.61 -15.46 9.72
N ALA A 71 12.56 -14.85 10.26
CA ALA A 71 12.36 -14.73 11.71
C ALA A 71 12.20 -16.09 12.39
N TYR A 72 11.48 -17.02 11.76
CA TYR A 72 11.24 -18.37 12.29
C TYR A 72 12.53 -19.21 12.42
N LEU A 73 13.52 -18.97 11.56
CA LEU A 73 14.81 -19.67 11.62
C LEU A 73 15.69 -19.26 12.81
N HIS A 74 15.35 -18.19 13.52
CA HIS A 74 16.17 -17.63 14.59
C HIS A 74 15.53 -17.80 15.98
N ASP A 75 16.37 -17.93 17.00
CA ASP A 75 15.90 -18.08 18.39
C ASP A 75 15.17 -16.83 18.90
N GLU A 76 14.26 -17.05 19.86
CA GLU A 76 13.31 -16.06 20.41
C GLU A 76 13.96 -14.77 20.92
N SER A 77 15.17 -14.88 21.47
CA SER A 77 15.90 -13.79 22.12
C SER A 77 16.86 -13.04 21.20
N THR A 78 16.98 -13.44 19.93
CA THR A 78 17.96 -12.84 19.03
C THR A 78 17.47 -11.52 18.45
N LEU A 79 18.38 -10.55 18.36
CA LEU A 79 18.12 -9.29 17.65
C LEU A 79 17.66 -9.56 16.21
N LEU A 80 18.25 -10.55 15.52
CA LEU A 80 17.89 -10.93 14.15
C LEU A 80 16.42 -11.31 14.02
N ARG A 81 15.89 -12.15 14.92
CA ARG A 81 14.46 -12.49 14.92
C ARG A 81 13.59 -11.25 15.07
N TYR A 82 13.91 -10.36 16.01
CA TYR A 82 13.14 -9.13 16.19
C TYR A 82 13.15 -8.24 14.95
N LEU A 83 14.31 -8.06 14.31
CA LEU A 83 14.42 -7.26 13.09
C LEU A 83 13.60 -7.88 11.95
N TYR A 84 13.68 -9.20 11.74
CA TYR A 84 12.87 -9.88 10.73
C TYR A 84 11.37 -9.82 11.03
N VAL A 85 10.95 -9.96 12.30
CA VAL A 85 9.54 -9.78 12.70
C VAL A 85 9.05 -8.36 12.39
N ILE A 86 9.84 -7.34 12.73
CA ILE A 86 9.50 -5.94 12.44
C ILE A 86 9.38 -5.75 10.93
N ALA A 87 10.32 -6.25 10.14
CA ALA A 87 10.30 -6.17 8.68
C ALA A 87 9.07 -6.89 8.09
N ALA A 88 8.71 -8.07 8.61
CA ALA A 88 7.53 -8.83 8.20
C ALA A 88 6.24 -8.05 8.47
N ILE A 89 6.05 -7.58 9.72
CA ILE A 89 4.83 -6.88 10.14
C ILE A 89 4.66 -5.58 9.37
N THR A 90 5.70 -4.74 9.31
CA THR A 90 5.61 -3.43 8.66
C THR A 90 5.31 -3.55 7.17
N ASN A 91 5.96 -4.47 6.45
CA ASN A 91 5.69 -4.67 5.02
C ASN A 91 4.36 -5.39 4.74
N ALA A 92 3.96 -6.35 5.58
CA ALA A 92 2.65 -7.01 5.45
C ALA A 92 1.47 -6.09 5.84
N SER A 93 1.73 -5.04 6.63
CA SER A 93 0.70 -4.09 7.09
C SER A 93 0.06 -3.26 5.98
N GLY A 94 0.61 -3.25 4.77
CA GLY A 94 0.14 -2.39 3.67
C GLY A 94 -1.33 -2.59 3.32
N VAL A 95 -1.81 -3.84 3.28
CA VAL A 95 -3.22 -4.18 3.03
C VAL A 95 -4.11 -3.85 4.24
N PRO A 96 -3.81 -4.30 5.48
CA PRO A 96 -4.54 -3.89 6.68
C PRO A 96 -4.66 -2.37 6.85
N TYR A 97 -3.58 -1.62 6.58
CA TYR A 97 -3.59 -0.16 6.63
C TYR A 97 -4.58 0.42 5.61
N ALA A 98 -4.61 -0.13 4.39
CA ALA A 98 -5.54 0.34 3.36
C ALA A 98 -7.00 0.03 3.69
N LEU A 99 -7.27 -1.13 4.29
CA LEU A 99 -8.61 -1.54 4.70
C LEU A 99 -9.12 -0.85 5.97
N THR A 100 -8.25 -0.14 6.69
CA THR A 100 -8.61 0.60 7.90
C THR A 100 -8.62 2.12 7.67
N PHE A 101 -7.47 2.71 7.35
CA PHE A 101 -7.29 4.16 7.27
C PHE A 101 -7.72 4.75 5.93
N LEU A 102 -7.41 4.06 4.82
CA LEU A 102 -7.78 4.52 3.46
C LEU A 102 -9.21 4.15 3.08
N ARG A 103 -9.85 3.22 3.81
CA ARG A 103 -11.15 2.62 3.46
C ARG A 103 -12.20 3.64 3.02
N ARG A 104 -12.43 4.64 3.85
CA ARG A 104 -13.52 5.61 3.64
C ARG A 104 -13.19 6.60 2.53
N THR A 105 -11.92 6.99 2.43
CA THR A 105 -11.42 7.86 1.36
C THR A 105 -11.50 7.15 0.01
N ASN A 106 -11.10 5.88 -0.07
CA ASN A 106 -11.23 5.05 -1.27
C ASN A 106 -12.71 4.87 -1.65
N GLY A 107 -13.58 4.61 -0.68
CA GLY A 107 -15.03 4.52 -0.92
C GLY A 107 -15.58 5.83 -1.50
N ALA A 108 -15.25 6.97 -0.91
CA ALA A 108 -15.69 8.28 -1.40
C ALA A 108 -15.19 8.58 -2.82
N LEU A 109 -13.91 8.31 -3.10
CA LEU A 109 -13.33 8.49 -4.43
C LEU A 109 -13.88 7.51 -5.46
N ALA A 110 -14.20 6.26 -5.06
CA ALA A 110 -14.86 5.29 -5.95
C ALA A 110 -16.26 5.76 -6.36
N ARG A 111 -17.04 6.32 -5.41
CA ARG A 111 -18.33 6.95 -5.70
C ARG A 111 -18.18 8.14 -6.65
N ARG A 112 -17.18 8.99 -6.39
CA ARG A 112 -16.90 10.18 -7.20
C ARG A 112 -16.51 9.80 -8.62
N ALA A 113 -15.59 8.86 -8.79
CA ALA A 113 -15.19 8.33 -10.10
C ALA A 113 -16.37 7.68 -10.84
N HIS A 114 -17.23 6.94 -10.13
CA HIS A 114 -18.44 6.37 -10.73
C HIS A 114 -19.38 7.45 -11.29
N ARG A 115 -19.63 8.53 -10.54
CA ARG A 115 -20.51 9.62 -10.99
C ARG A 115 -19.91 10.45 -12.13
N LEU A 116 -18.62 10.79 -12.03
CA LEU A 116 -17.99 11.75 -12.95
C LEU A 116 -17.37 11.10 -14.18
N ALA A 117 -16.86 9.87 -14.05
CA ALA A 117 -16.12 9.16 -15.10
C ALA A 117 -16.82 7.87 -15.57
N GLY A 118 -18.08 7.67 -15.14
CA GLY A 118 -18.88 6.49 -15.44
C GLY A 118 -18.50 5.25 -14.62
N PRO A 119 -19.27 4.16 -14.76
CA PRO A 119 -19.03 2.92 -14.01
C PRO A 119 -17.64 2.35 -14.33
N GLY A 120 -16.92 1.93 -13.29
CA GLY A 120 -15.68 1.17 -13.43
C GLY A 120 -15.93 -0.34 -13.49
N ILE A 121 -14.86 -1.12 -13.55
CA ILE A 121 -14.94 -2.58 -13.42
C ILE A 121 -15.48 -2.97 -12.03
N ASN A 122 -16.32 -4.00 -11.96
CA ASN A 122 -16.88 -4.49 -10.70
C ASN A 122 -15.86 -5.32 -9.93
N VAL A 123 -14.96 -4.65 -9.22
CA VAL A 123 -13.90 -5.27 -8.43
C VAL A 123 -13.98 -4.83 -6.97
N MET A 124 -13.57 -5.72 -6.07
CA MET A 124 -13.66 -5.50 -4.61
C MET A 124 -13.08 -4.15 -4.19
N ALA A 125 -11.94 -3.74 -4.76
CA ALA A 125 -11.29 -2.47 -4.48
C ALA A 125 -12.24 -1.26 -4.62
N LEU A 126 -13.14 -1.27 -5.59
CA LEU A 126 -14.05 -0.15 -5.84
C LEU A 126 -15.39 -0.29 -5.11
N THR A 127 -15.75 -1.48 -4.66
CA THR A 127 -17.09 -1.76 -4.13
C THR A 127 -17.14 -1.93 -2.61
N TYR A 128 -16.05 -2.38 -1.98
CA TYR A 128 -16.05 -2.78 -0.56
C TYR A 128 -16.48 -1.69 0.43
N ALA A 129 -16.20 -0.42 0.12
CA ALA A 129 -16.53 0.73 0.96
C ALA A 129 -17.49 1.72 0.28
N PHE A 130 -18.05 1.34 -0.88
CA PHE A 130 -18.79 2.25 -1.75
C PHE A 130 -20.10 2.77 -1.13
N ASN A 131 -20.80 1.92 -0.38
CA ASN A 131 -22.09 2.24 0.26
C ASN A 131 -21.98 2.47 1.77
N GLU A 132 -20.76 2.56 2.31
CA GLU A 132 -20.60 2.84 3.74
C GLU A 132 -21.03 4.27 4.06
N LYS A 133 -21.81 4.43 5.13
CA LYS A 133 -22.28 5.74 5.61
C LYS A 133 -21.16 6.78 5.64
N ARG A 134 -20.00 6.43 6.20
CA ARG A 134 -18.84 7.33 6.30
C ARG A 134 -18.23 7.68 4.95
N SER A 135 -18.23 6.78 3.97
CA SER A 135 -17.77 7.06 2.60
C SER A 135 -18.72 8.00 1.87
N VAL A 136 -20.03 7.83 2.06
CA VAL A 136 -21.06 8.73 1.52
C VAL A 136 -20.92 10.14 2.12
N GLU A 137 -20.75 10.23 3.44
CA GLU A 137 -20.54 11.50 4.15
C GLU A 137 -19.27 12.21 3.67
N LEU A 138 -18.16 11.48 3.50
CA LEU A 138 -16.89 12.03 2.99
C LEU A 138 -17.02 12.55 1.56
N ASP A 139 -17.70 11.80 0.70
CA ASP A 139 -17.95 12.18 -0.69
C ASP A 139 -18.85 13.42 -0.80
N ALA A 140 -19.82 13.59 0.10
CA ALA A 140 -20.63 14.82 0.15
C ALA A 140 -19.85 16.02 0.72
N LYS A 141 -18.90 15.78 1.63
CA LYS A 141 -18.21 16.84 2.39
C LYS A 141 -17.03 17.46 1.65
N TYR A 142 -16.29 16.69 0.87
CA TYR A 142 -15.00 17.13 0.29
C TYR A 142 -15.06 17.19 -1.24
N SER A 143 -14.27 18.09 -1.82
CA SER A 143 -13.98 18.11 -3.25
C SER A 143 -13.14 16.90 -3.67
N THR A 144 -13.14 16.58 -4.96
CA THR A 144 -12.31 15.49 -5.51
C THR A 144 -10.82 15.72 -5.23
N VAL A 145 -10.35 16.97 -5.36
CA VAL A 145 -8.97 17.37 -5.06
C VAL A 145 -8.61 17.10 -3.60
N GLU A 146 -9.47 17.50 -2.66
CA GLU A 146 -9.22 17.26 -1.23
C GLU A 146 -9.22 15.77 -0.87
N LEU A 147 -10.12 14.99 -1.47
CA LEU A 147 -10.14 13.54 -1.30
C LEU A 147 -8.86 12.88 -1.83
N VAL A 148 -8.37 13.29 -3.01
CA VAL A 148 -7.10 12.79 -3.56
C VAL A 148 -5.90 13.21 -2.71
N ARG A 149 -5.87 14.44 -2.17
CA ARG A 149 -4.83 14.87 -1.22
C ARG A 149 -4.84 14.07 0.08
N ARG A 150 -6.03 13.74 0.61
CA ARG A 150 -6.16 12.85 1.77
C ARG A 150 -5.65 11.44 1.46
N TRP A 151 -6.00 10.94 0.28
CA TRP A 151 -5.50 9.66 -0.20
C TRP A 151 -3.96 9.66 -0.31
N GLN A 152 -3.39 10.72 -0.89
CA GLN A 152 -1.93 10.94 -0.97
C GLN A 152 -1.29 10.92 0.42
N TRP A 153 -1.82 11.69 1.37
CA TRP A 153 -1.31 11.75 2.75
C TRP A 153 -1.22 10.36 3.39
N HIS A 154 -2.31 9.60 3.35
CA HIS A 154 -2.32 8.24 3.90
C HIS A 154 -1.35 7.30 3.18
N ASN A 155 -1.21 7.41 1.86
CA ASN A 155 -0.21 6.64 1.12
C ASN A 155 1.23 7.06 1.47
N SER A 156 1.49 8.34 1.77
CA SER A 156 2.79 8.81 2.25
C SER A 156 3.12 8.27 3.64
N VAL A 157 2.14 8.21 4.56
CA VAL A 157 2.31 7.55 5.86
C VAL A 157 2.62 6.06 5.67
N ARG A 158 1.86 5.38 4.81
CA ARG A 158 2.14 3.97 4.47
C ARG A 158 3.54 3.81 3.89
N THR A 159 3.97 4.72 3.01
CA THR A 159 5.31 4.71 2.42
C THR A 159 6.39 4.73 3.50
N ALA A 160 6.27 5.60 4.51
CA ALA A 160 7.23 5.66 5.61
C ALA A 160 7.33 4.34 6.37
N VAL A 161 6.19 3.68 6.63
CA VAL A 161 6.15 2.36 7.29
C VAL A 161 6.83 1.29 6.43
N LEU A 162 6.58 1.27 5.12
CA LEU A 162 7.19 0.31 4.20
C LEU A 162 8.71 0.53 4.04
N ILE A 163 9.15 1.79 3.98
CA ILE A 163 10.58 2.13 3.94
C ILE A 163 11.27 1.66 5.22
N LEU A 164 10.66 1.91 6.40
CA LEU A 164 11.18 1.40 7.66
C LEU A 164 11.34 -0.12 7.62
N GLY A 165 10.30 -0.85 7.17
CA GLY A 165 10.36 -2.30 7.03
C GLY A 165 11.45 -2.77 6.08
N THR A 166 11.63 -2.07 4.96
CA THR A 166 12.67 -2.37 3.97
C THR A 166 14.08 -2.16 4.56
N ILE A 167 14.32 -1.04 5.24
CA ILE A 167 15.61 -0.74 5.87
C ILE A 167 15.92 -1.75 6.98
N VAL A 168 14.96 -2.04 7.85
CA VAL A 168 15.13 -3.01 8.94
C VAL A 168 15.39 -4.41 8.37
N GLY A 169 14.66 -4.83 7.34
CA GLY A 169 14.89 -6.11 6.66
C GLY A 169 16.28 -6.18 6.00
N ALA A 170 16.72 -5.11 5.34
CA ALA A 170 18.06 -5.03 4.75
C ALA A 170 19.17 -5.10 5.80
N ALA A 171 19.01 -4.41 6.92
CA ALA A 171 19.94 -4.48 8.04
C ALA A 171 20.01 -5.90 8.62
N ALA A 172 18.86 -6.56 8.83
CA ALA A 172 18.82 -7.93 9.31
C ALA A 172 19.55 -8.89 8.37
N VAL A 173 19.28 -8.80 7.06
CA VAL A 173 19.96 -9.62 6.04
C VAL A 173 21.46 -9.40 6.02
N ALA A 174 21.92 -8.15 6.17
CA ALA A 174 23.34 -7.83 6.21
C ALA A 174 24.05 -8.34 7.49
N MET A 175 23.32 -8.46 8.60
CA MET A 175 23.84 -9.00 9.86
C MET A 175 23.81 -10.54 9.92
N ASP A 176 22.91 -11.14 9.16
CA ASP A 176 22.71 -12.58 9.00
C ASP A 176 23.64 -13.10 7.88
N SER A 177 24.95 -13.02 8.15
CA SER A 177 26.05 -13.46 7.26
C SER A 177 26.76 -14.69 7.82
#